data_AF-U2QHR5-F1
#
_entry.id   AF-U2QHR5-F1
#
_cell.length_a   1.000
_cell.length_b   1.000
_cell.length_c   1.000
_cell.angle_alpha   90.00
_cell.angle_beta   90.00
_cell.angle_gamma   90.00
#
_symmetry.space_group_name_H-M   'P 1'
#
loop_
_entity.id
_entity.type
_entity.pdbx_description
1 polymer ?
#
loop_
_entity_poly.entity_id
_entity_poly.type
_entity_poly.pdbx_seq_one_letter_code
_entity_poly.pdbx_strand_id
1 'polypeptide(L)'
;MVYWKKLKMFMLKQYDKSKCWEMDFMCFWLFMLICDLLVPIIMIVGGRIMWKHCPKHINGIYGYRTTRSMKNMDTWKFAHDYCGKLWWKIGWVMIIPSALIHIPLYHSDKNTIGVAGLILMTIQCILLILSIYPTEKALKIHFYDDGTRR
;
A
#
# COMPACT_ATOMS: atom_id res chain seq x y z
N MET A 1 -32.59 -35.72 -34.63
CA MET A 1 -31.84 -35.94 -33.37
C MET A 1 -30.40 -35.37 -33.39
N VAL A 2 -29.67 -35.42 -34.52
CA VAL A 2 -28.28 -34.93 -34.65
C VAL A 2 -28.13 -33.41 -34.45
N TYR A 3 -28.99 -32.60 -35.05
CA TYR A 3 -28.95 -31.13 -34.93
C TYR A 3 -29.11 -30.65 -33.48
N TRP A 4 -29.98 -31.31 -32.71
CA TRP A 4 -30.21 -30.99 -31.31
C TRP A 4 -29.00 -31.29 -30.42
N LYS A 5 -28.28 -32.39 -30.71
CA LYS A 5 -27.01 -32.69 -30.03
C LYS A 5 -25.94 -31.63 -30.36
N LYS A 6 -25.85 -31.19 -31.61
CA LYS A 6 -24.88 -30.16 -32.05
C LYS A 6 -25.19 -28.79 -31.43
N LEU A 7 -26.46 -28.39 -31.38
CA LEU A 7 -26.90 -27.15 -30.72
C LEU A 7 -26.61 -27.18 -29.21
N LYS A 8 -26.95 -28.28 -28.53
CA LYS A 8 -26.66 -28.46 -27.10
C LYS A 8 -25.16 -28.36 -26.80
N MET A 9 -24.32 -28.98 -27.62
CA MET A 9 -22.86 -28.94 -27.47
C MET A 9 -22.28 -27.53 -27.70
N PHE A 10 -22.82 -26.78 -28.66
CA PHE A 10 -22.45 -25.39 -28.90
C PHE A 10 -22.79 -24.48 -27.71
N MET A 11 -24.02 -24.58 -27.19
CA MET A 11 -24.47 -23.80 -26.03
C MET A 11 -23.62 -24.11 -24.78
N LEU A 12 -23.30 -25.40 -24.55
CA LEU A 12 -22.41 -25.80 -23.45
C LEU A 12 -21.00 -25.19 -23.60
N LYS A 13 -20.44 -25.17 -24.80
CA LYS A 13 -19.12 -24.59 -25.05
C LYS A 13 -19.12 -23.06 -24.85
N GLN A 14 -20.21 -22.37 -25.20
CA GLN A 14 -20.34 -20.93 -24.93
C GLN A 14 -20.46 -20.64 -23.44
N TYR A 15 -21.29 -21.42 -22.73
CA TYR A 15 -21.44 -21.30 -21.28
C TYR A 15 -20.14 -21.57 -20.52
N ASP A 16 -19.39 -22.59 -20.93
CA ASP A 16 -18.09 -22.90 -20.32
C ASP A 16 -17.07 -21.78 -20.60
N LYS A 17 -17.07 -21.22 -21.81
CA LYS A 17 -16.24 -20.06 -22.16
C LYS A 17 -16.61 -18.81 -21.37
N SER A 18 -17.90 -18.52 -21.16
CA SER A 18 -18.33 -17.36 -20.38
C SER A 18 -17.95 -17.51 -18.91
N LYS A 19 -18.16 -18.70 -18.32
CA LYS A 19 -17.72 -19.01 -16.96
C LYS A 19 -16.21 -18.88 -16.76
N CYS A 20 -15.43 -19.41 -17.70
CA CYS A 20 -13.97 -19.31 -17.65
C CYS A 20 -13.53 -17.84 -17.69
N TRP A 21 -14.16 -17.03 -18.55
CA TRP A 21 -13.88 -15.59 -18.65
C TRP A 21 -14.26 -14.82 -17.37
N GLU A 22 -15.42 -15.10 -16.78
CA GLU A 22 -15.85 -14.53 -15.49
C GLU A 22 -14.86 -14.88 -14.38
N MET A 23 -14.40 -16.14 -14.31
CA MET A 23 -13.39 -16.57 -13.35
C MET A 23 -12.06 -15.82 -13.53
N ASP A 24 -11.57 -15.72 -14.76
CA ASP A 24 -10.34 -14.99 -15.09
C ASP A 24 -10.44 -13.50 -14.74
N PHE A 25 -11.63 -12.91 -14.89
CA PHE A 25 -11.88 -11.53 -14.53
C PHE A 25 -11.90 -11.33 -13.02
N MET A 26 -12.66 -12.15 -12.29
CA MET A 26 -12.76 -12.09 -10.83
C MET A 26 -11.39 -12.28 -10.16
N CYS A 27 -10.59 -13.25 -10.63
CA CYS A 27 -9.23 -13.46 -10.14
C CYS A 27 -8.33 -12.25 -10.39
N PHE A 28 -8.40 -11.64 -11.58
CA PHE A 28 -7.63 -10.44 -11.90
C PHE A 28 -8.04 -9.25 -11.03
N TRP A 29 -9.34 -9.01 -10.88
CA TRP A 29 -9.86 -7.92 -10.05
C TRP A 29 -9.44 -8.08 -8.57
N LEU A 30 -9.55 -9.30 -8.02
CA LEU A 30 -9.11 -9.60 -6.65
C LEU A 30 -7.60 -9.41 -6.49
N PHE A 31 -6.81 -9.84 -7.47
CA PHE A 31 -5.36 -9.64 -7.47
C PHE A 31 -5.01 -8.16 -7.42
N MET A 32 -5.63 -7.34 -8.28
CA MET A 32 -5.41 -5.89 -8.32
C MET A 32 -5.81 -5.22 -7.00
N LEU A 33 -6.96 -5.60 -6.43
CA LEU A 33 -7.40 -5.11 -5.12
C LEU A 33 -6.37 -5.43 -4.03
N ILE A 34 -5.85 -6.66 -4.00
CA ILE A 34 -4.82 -7.05 -3.01
C ILE A 34 -3.56 -6.19 -3.19
N CYS A 35 -3.08 -6.02 -4.43
CA CYS A 35 -1.91 -5.20 -4.73
C CYS A 35 -2.07 -3.75 -4.24
N ASP A 36 -3.22 -3.13 -4.53
CA ASP A 36 -3.50 -1.74 -4.15
C ASP A 36 -3.67 -1.54 -2.63
N LEU A 37 -3.92 -2.61 -1.89
CA LEU A 37 -3.99 -2.59 -0.43
C LEU A 37 -2.65 -2.86 0.25
N LEU A 38 -1.62 -3.35 -0.46
CA LEU A 38 -0.32 -3.67 0.15
C LEU A 38 0.34 -2.44 0.77
N VAL A 39 0.40 -1.32 0.04
CA VAL A 39 1.06 -0.09 0.53
C VAL A 39 0.39 0.45 1.81
N PRO A 40 -0.94 0.68 1.86
CA PRO A 40 -1.58 1.16 3.09
C PRO A 40 -1.46 0.16 4.24
N ILE A 41 -1.52 -1.16 3.98
CA ILE A 41 -1.30 -2.19 5.01
C ILE A 41 0.13 -2.09 5.56
N ILE A 42 1.14 -1.98 4.70
CA ILE A 42 2.54 -1.80 5.10
C ILE A 42 2.71 -0.51 5.92
N MET A 43 2.05 0.59 5.55
CA MET A 43 2.10 1.83 6.33
C MET A 43 1.46 1.66 7.72
N ILE A 44 0.33 0.96 7.83
CA ILE A 44 -0.32 0.67 9.11
C ILE A 44 0.58 -0.22 9.97
N VAL A 45 1.00 -1.38 9.46
CA VAL A 45 1.79 -2.37 10.21
C VAL A 45 3.17 -1.80 10.54
N GLY A 46 3.90 -1.30 9.53
CA GLY A 46 5.21 -0.69 9.68
C GLY A 46 5.17 0.54 10.59
N GLY A 47 4.15 1.39 10.44
CA GLY A 47 3.94 2.54 11.32
C GLY A 47 3.74 2.13 12.78
N ARG A 48 2.95 1.07 13.03
CA ARG A 48 2.75 0.53 14.38
C ARG A 48 4.03 -0.08 14.96
N ILE A 49 4.79 -0.81 14.15
CA ILE A 49 6.07 -1.39 14.56
C ILE A 49 7.06 -0.27 14.90
N MET A 50 7.24 0.74 14.06
CA MET A 50 8.14 1.87 14.35
C MET A 50 7.71 2.62 15.61
N TRP A 51 6.41 2.84 15.79
CA TRP A 51 5.90 3.55 16.95
C TRP A 51 6.07 2.76 18.26
N LYS A 52 5.76 1.47 18.28
CA LYS A 52 5.74 0.66 19.52
C LYS A 52 7.02 -0.12 19.78
N HIS A 53 7.77 -0.44 18.73
CA HIS A 53 8.96 -1.29 18.76
C HIS A 53 10.14 -0.58 18.07
N CYS A 54 10.48 0.61 18.57
CA CYS A 54 11.69 1.30 18.15
C CYS A 54 12.94 0.44 18.46
N PRO A 55 13.86 0.23 17.50
CA PRO A 55 15.08 -0.52 17.74
C PRO A 55 15.90 0.09 18.88
N LYS A 56 16.41 -0.76 19.80
CA LYS A 56 17.18 -0.33 20.98
C LYS A 56 18.57 0.20 20.63
N HIS A 57 19.07 -0.14 19.45
CA HIS A 57 20.36 0.29 18.93
C HIS A 57 20.15 0.83 17.52
N ILE A 58 20.84 1.93 17.22
CA ILE A 58 20.95 2.43 15.84
C ILE A 58 21.63 1.33 15.02
N ASN A 59 20.98 0.90 13.95
CA ASN A 59 21.52 -0.09 13.04
C ASN A 59 21.29 0.35 11.59
N GLY A 60 22.13 -0.16 10.68
CA GLY A 60 22.06 0.17 9.26
C GLY A 60 21.06 -0.68 8.45
N ILE A 61 20.48 -1.72 9.06
CA ILE A 61 19.70 -2.75 8.36
C ILE A 61 18.21 -2.34 8.27
N TYR A 62 17.62 -1.85 9.36
CA TYR A 62 16.20 -1.51 9.42
C TYR A 62 15.93 -0.29 10.31
N GLY A 63 14.86 0.42 10.00
CA GLY A 63 14.42 1.62 10.72
C GLY A 63 14.49 2.90 9.88
N TYR A 64 14.22 4.02 10.53
CA TYR A 64 14.25 5.36 9.95
C TYR A 64 15.69 5.87 9.87
N ARG A 65 16.33 5.70 8.70
CA ARG A 65 17.78 5.86 8.49
C ARG A 65 18.13 7.15 7.75
N THR A 66 17.96 8.28 8.42
CA THR A 66 18.47 9.58 7.92
C THR A 66 19.66 10.03 8.75
N THR A 67 20.54 10.86 8.17
CA THR A 67 21.74 11.35 8.87
C THR A 67 21.41 12.05 10.19
N ARG A 68 20.29 12.77 10.27
CA ARG A 68 19.85 13.47 11.49
C ARG A 68 19.25 12.51 12.52
N SER A 69 18.43 11.54 12.10
CA SER A 69 17.83 10.56 13.02
C SER A 69 18.87 9.63 13.65
N MET A 70 19.94 9.29 12.95
CA MET A 70 20.98 8.37 13.42
C MET A 70 22.07 9.01 14.30
N LYS A 71 21.94 10.28 14.70
CA LYS A 71 22.96 10.98 15.52
C LYS A 71 23.15 10.37 16.90
N ASN A 72 22.06 10.10 17.60
CA ASN A 72 22.05 9.42 18.89
C ASN A 72 20.71 8.70 19.13
N MET A 73 20.59 8.02 20.26
CA MET A 73 19.38 7.25 20.57
C MET A 73 18.12 8.10 20.78
N ASP A 74 18.23 9.37 21.19
CA ASP A 74 17.06 10.26 21.36
C ASP A 74 16.52 10.69 19.98
N THR A 75 17.39 11.13 19.07
CA THR A 75 17.00 11.47 17.69
C THR A 75 16.41 10.26 16.96
N TRP A 76 16.98 9.08 17.18
CA TRP A 76 16.53 7.82 16.58
C TRP A 76 15.13 7.46 17.05
N LYS A 77 14.90 7.49 18.38
CA LYS A 77 13.61 7.18 18.98
C LYS A 77 12.55 8.19 18.59
N PHE A 78 12.89 9.48 18.56
CA PHE A 78 11.97 10.54 18.14
C PHE A 78 11.52 10.34 16.69
N ALA A 79 12.47 10.06 15.78
CA ALA A 79 12.14 9.84 14.37
C ALA A 79 11.20 8.65 14.17
N HIS A 80 11.45 7.53 14.86
CA HIS A 80 10.60 6.34 14.80
C HIS A 80 9.20 6.57 15.37
N ASP A 81 9.10 7.27 16.51
CA ASP A 81 7.80 7.60 17.12
C ASP A 81 6.99 8.53 16.22
N TYR A 82 7.61 9.59 15.68
CA TYR A 82 6.94 10.54 14.80
C TYR A 82 6.53 9.91 13.47
N CYS A 83 7.47 9.27 12.77
CA CYS A 83 7.21 8.60 11.49
C CYS A 83 6.19 7.48 11.67
N GLY A 84 6.32 6.69 12.74
CA GLY A 84 5.40 5.59 13.05
C GLY A 84 3.96 6.06 13.27
N LYS A 85 3.76 7.13 14.06
CA LYS A 85 2.44 7.77 14.24
C LYS A 85 1.89 8.34 12.93
N LEU A 86 2.75 8.96 12.11
CA LEU A 86 2.37 9.55 10.83
C LEU A 86 1.90 8.45 9.86
N TRP A 87 2.69 7.39 9.69
CA TRP A 87 2.37 6.25 8.84
C TRP A 87 1.11 5.53 9.30
N TRP A 88 0.93 5.35 10.62
CA TRP A 88 -0.30 4.79 11.17
C TRP A 88 -1.55 5.59 10.75
N LYS A 89 -1.50 6.92 10.87
CA LYS A 89 -2.62 7.79 10.47
C LYS A 89 -2.86 7.76 8.96
N ILE A 90 -1.82 7.97 8.17
CA ILE A 90 -1.93 8.01 6.70
C ILE A 90 -2.42 6.67 6.15
N GLY A 91 -1.90 5.55 6.66
CA GLY A 91 -2.30 4.22 6.21
C GLY A 91 -3.80 3.96 6.41
N TRP A 92 -4.37 4.34 7.56
CA TRP A 92 -5.82 4.23 7.79
C TRP A 92 -6.65 5.15 6.89
N VAL A 93 -6.18 6.37 6.64
CA VAL A 93 -6.86 7.29 5.71
C VAL A 93 -6.81 6.76 4.28
N MET A 94 -5.72 6.09 3.90
CA MET A 94 -5.46 5.61 2.55
C MET A 94 -6.13 4.27 2.24
N ILE A 95 -6.28 3.37 3.22
CA ILE A 95 -6.85 2.03 2.99
C ILE A 95 -8.31 2.09 2.52
N ILE A 96 -9.08 3.03 3.06
CA ILE A 96 -10.51 3.21 2.75
C ILE A 96 -10.72 3.56 1.26
N PRO A 97 -10.18 4.67 0.72
CA PRO A 97 -10.36 5.00 -0.69
C PRO A 97 -9.72 3.96 -1.62
N SER A 98 -8.61 3.32 -1.20
CA SER A 98 -7.95 2.27 -1.99
C SER A 98 -8.84 1.03 -2.14
N ALA A 99 -9.65 0.68 -1.14
CA ALA A 99 -10.65 -0.38 -1.28
C ALA A 99 -11.90 0.08 -2.05
N LEU A 100 -12.37 1.30 -1.80
CA LEU A 100 -13.63 1.81 -2.37
C LEU A 100 -13.56 2.01 -3.88
N ILE A 101 -12.41 2.40 -4.44
CA ILE A 101 -12.26 2.62 -5.89
C ILE A 101 -12.51 1.34 -6.69
N HIS A 102 -12.30 0.16 -6.11
CA HIS A 102 -12.49 -1.13 -6.78
C HIS A 102 -13.97 -1.51 -6.98
N ILE A 103 -14.89 -0.95 -6.19
CA ILE A 103 -16.34 -1.22 -6.29
C ILE A 103 -16.90 -0.79 -7.66
N PRO A 104 -16.76 0.48 -8.10
CA PRO A 104 -17.21 0.88 -9.44
C PRO A 104 -16.36 0.23 -10.56
N LEU A 105 -15.08 -0.04 -10.31
CA LEU A 105 -14.18 -0.67 -11.28
C LEU A 105 -14.52 -2.13 -11.58
N TYR A 106 -15.30 -2.81 -10.74
CA TYR A 106 -15.73 -4.20 -10.99
C TYR A 106 -16.50 -4.37 -12.31
N HIS A 107 -17.15 -3.31 -12.81
CA HIS A 107 -17.87 -3.35 -14.09
C HIS A 107 -17.03 -2.86 -15.28
N SER A 108 -15.76 -2.52 -15.06
CA SER A 108 -14.84 -2.01 -16.08
C SER A 108 -14.04 -3.14 -16.72
N ASP A 109 -13.45 -2.90 -17.89
CA ASP A 109 -12.55 -3.88 -18.50
C ASP A 109 -11.19 -3.93 -17.78
N LYS A 110 -10.43 -5.00 -18.05
CA LYS A 110 -9.14 -5.28 -17.38
C LYS A 110 -8.11 -4.16 -17.58
N ASN A 111 -8.12 -3.47 -18.72
CA ASN A 111 -7.17 -2.41 -19.00
C ASN A 111 -7.46 -1.18 -18.12
N THR A 112 -8.72 -0.78 -17.99
CA THR A 112 -9.13 0.31 -17.11
C THR A 112 -8.79 0.03 -15.65
N ILE A 113 -9.08 -1.19 -15.16
CA ILE A 113 -8.72 -1.60 -13.79
C ILE A 113 -7.19 -1.53 -13.60
N GLY A 114 -6.42 -2.04 -14.57
CA GLY A 114 -4.95 -2.00 -14.52
C GLY A 114 -4.38 -0.59 -14.46
N VAL A 115 -4.87 0.32 -15.31
CA VAL A 115 -4.43 1.73 -15.33
C VAL A 115 -4.82 2.44 -14.03
N ALA A 116 -6.03 2.23 -13.53
CA ALA A 116 -6.49 2.83 -12.28
C ALA A 116 -5.63 2.37 -11.09
N GLY A 117 -5.34 1.07 -10.99
CA GLY A 117 -4.44 0.53 -9.96
C GLY A 117 -3.02 1.09 -10.06
N LEU A 118 -2.47 1.23 -11.28
CA LEU A 118 -1.16 1.83 -11.49
C LEU A 118 -1.10 3.30 -11.01
N ILE A 119 -2.12 4.09 -11.33
CA ILE A 119 -2.23 5.49 -10.89
C ILE A 119 -2.32 5.54 -9.36
N LEU A 120 -3.18 4.71 -8.75
CA LEU A 120 -3.34 4.64 -7.31
C LEU A 120 -2.02 4.28 -6.62
N MET A 121 -1.37 3.19 -7.04
CA MET A 121 -0.09 2.75 -6.49
C MET A 121 0.99 3.82 -6.62
N THR A 122 1.03 4.56 -7.75
CA THR A 122 1.96 5.68 -7.93
C THR A 122 1.72 6.78 -6.90
N ILE A 123 0.46 7.17 -6.69
CA ILE A 123 0.09 8.17 -5.67
C ILE A 123 0.48 7.68 -4.26
N GLN A 124 0.20 6.43 -3.92
CA GLN A 124 0.55 5.84 -2.63
C GLN A 124 2.07 5.85 -2.39
N CYS A 125 2.87 5.50 -3.40
CA CYS A 125 4.34 5.57 -3.33
C CYS A 125 4.85 7.00 -3.14
N ILE A 126 4.27 7.98 -3.84
CA ILE A 126 4.61 9.39 -3.66
C ILE A 126 4.32 9.84 -2.22
N LEU A 127 3.16 9.48 -1.67
CA LEU A 127 2.79 9.81 -0.28
C LEU A 127 3.76 9.19 0.74
N LEU A 128 4.22 7.96 0.50
CA LEU A 128 5.23 7.30 1.33
C LEU A 128 6.56 8.10 1.32
N ILE A 129 7.04 8.51 0.15
CA ILE A 129 8.28 9.33 0.02
C ILE A 129 8.09 10.69 0.69
N LEU A 130 6.96 11.35 0.44
CA LEU A 130 6.66 12.67 1.02
C LEU A 130 6.57 12.65 2.55
N SER A 131 6.24 11.50 3.16
CA SER A 131 6.18 11.35 4.62
C SER A 131 7.54 11.50 5.34
N ILE A 132 8.65 11.41 4.59
CA ILE A 132 10.01 11.66 5.11
C ILE A 132 10.18 13.14 5.49
N TYR A 133 9.67 14.05 4.65
CA TYR A 133 9.81 15.49 4.85
C TYR A 133 9.27 16.01 6.21
N PRO A 134 8.02 15.70 6.64
CA PRO A 134 7.51 16.16 7.93
C PRO A 134 8.30 15.58 9.10
N THR A 135 8.80 14.35 8.99
CA THR A 135 9.64 13.73 10.02
C THR A 135 10.99 14.43 10.12
N GLU A 136 11.66 14.71 9.00
CA GLU A 136 12.91 15.47 8.98
C GLU A 136 12.75 16.91 9.47
N LYS A 137 11.63 17.55 9.12
CA LYS A 137 11.27 18.87 9.62
C LYS A 137 11.07 18.85 11.13
N ALA A 138 10.34 17.86 11.66
CA ALA A 138 10.14 17.71 13.09
C ALA A 138 11.47 17.48 13.83
N LEU A 139 12.37 16.66 13.27
CA LEU A 139 13.72 16.47 13.81
C LEU A 139 14.51 17.79 13.85
N LYS A 140 14.46 18.61 12.78
CA LYS A 140 15.17 19.90 12.72
C LYS A 140 14.67 20.90 13.77
N ILE A 141 13.39 20.83 14.11
CA ILE A 141 12.77 21.73 15.10
C ILE A 141 13.17 21.35 16.53
N HIS A 142 13.27 20.04 16.83
CA HIS A 142 13.47 19.56 18.21
C HIS A 142 14.94 19.28 18.55
N PHE A 143 15.84 19.21 17.57
CA PHE A 143 17.25 18.88 17.77
C PHE A 143 18.20 19.85 17.06
N TYR A 144 19.38 20.05 17.63
CA TYR A 144 20.51 20.68 16.95
C TYR A 144 21.18 19.69 15.98
N ASP A 145 22.10 20.16 15.13
CA ASP A 145 22.72 19.31 14.09
C ASP A 145 23.71 18.28 14.67
N ASP A 146 24.14 18.45 15.92
CA ASP A 146 24.90 17.45 16.70
C ASP A 146 23.99 16.37 17.35
N GLY A 147 22.67 16.55 17.29
CA GLY A 147 21.68 15.66 17.87
C GLY A 147 21.31 15.97 19.32
N THR A 148 21.85 17.03 19.93
CA THR A 148 21.39 17.50 21.24
C THR A 148 19.97 18.07 21.13
N ARG A 149 19.14 17.82 22.14
CA ARG A 149 17.76 18.28 22.18
C ARG A 149 17.73 19.80 22.42
N ARG A 150 16.86 20.50 21.70
CA ARG A 150 16.59 21.93 21.89
C ARG A 150 15.63 22.18 23.05
#